data_AF-A0A3D4Q536-F1
#
_entry.id   AF-A0A3D4Q536-F1
#
_cell.length_a   1.000
_cell.length_b   1.000
_cell.length_c   1.000
_cell.angle_alpha   90.00
_cell.angle_beta   90.00
_cell.angle_gamma   90.00
#
_symmetry.space_group_name_H-M   'P 1'
#
loop_
_entity.id
_entity.type
_entity.pdbx_description
1 polymer ?
#
loop_
_entity_poly.entity_id
_entity_poly.type
_entity_poly.pdbx_seq_one_letter_code
_entity_poly.pdbx_strand_id
1 'polypeptide(L)'
;MENLSPNNESPEVFEPWAVPDFLVSFFREIDESLRYKTRFSIPTKQNEHIVQYINRRIATGLGTIPAGKIFYRARIHEFGKKDLYKRKEMGAPPNGKAGSGRMNPEGISYLYLANSSNTAIAEIRPWKGATLSVGKFKTQKELRIVSLSKSIEITDPTDTKTTTKFVIDSILHALYFSIPAHGEDKFSYLASQYIAEQFKQRNVDGIEYPSVLNEEGTNTVLFDIDSAICINVTGHAVEKISYSSRRWNPPKKK
;
A
#
# COMPACT_ATOMS: atom_id res chain seq x y z
N MET A 1 -40.32 25.87 6.50
CA MET A 1 -39.77 24.67 5.84
C MET A 1 -38.32 24.99 5.52
N GLU A 2 -37.44 24.79 6.49
CA GLU A 2 -35.99 24.90 6.28
C GLU A 2 -35.47 23.55 5.79
N ASN A 3 -34.84 23.57 4.62
CA ASN A 3 -34.21 22.40 4.03
C ASN A 3 -32.92 22.07 4.78
N LEU A 4 -32.92 20.93 5.45
CA LEU A 4 -31.73 20.30 6.01
C LEU A 4 -30.78 19.91 4.85
N SER A 5 -29.59 20.50 4.86
CA SER A 5 -28.46 20.06 4.02
C SER A 5 -28.06 18.64 4.41
N PRO A 6 -27.70 17.75 3.46
CA PRO A 6 -27.17 16.44 3.81
C PRO A 6 -25.82 16.62 4.51
N ASN A 7 -25.68 16.00 5.69
CA ASN A 7 -24.39 15.81 6.35
C ASN A 7 -23.46 15.07 5.39
N ASN A 8 -22.48 15.79 4.84
CA ASN A 8 -21.34 15.20 4.16
C ASN A 8 -20.35 14.78 5.26
N GLU A 9 -20.62 13.63 5.88
CA GLU A 9 -19.63 12.97 6.73
C GLU A 9 -18.48 12.53 5.83
N SER A 10 -17.34 13.22 5.97
CA SER A 10 -16.06 12.76 5.43
C SER A 10 -15.79 11.33 5.94
N PRO A 11 -15.27 10.41 5.11
CA PRO A 11 -14.94 9.07 5.57
C PRO A 11 -14.03 9.14 6.79
N GLU A 12 -14.40 8.45 7.88
CA GLU A 12 -13.65 8.40 9.12
C GLU A 12 -12.18 8.08 8.84
N VAL A 13 -11.31 9.08 9.00
CA VAL A 13 -9.87 8.88 8.97
C VAL A 13 -9.54 7.94 10.11
N PHE A 14 -9.11 6.71 9.80
CA PHE A 14 -8.64 5.76 10.79
C PHE A 14 -7.63 6.45 11.71
N GLU A 15 -8.01 6.66 12.96
CA GLU A 15 -7.16 7.28 13.96
C GLU A 15 -6.39 6.16 14.68
N PRO A 16 -5.05 6.03 14.52
CA PRO A 16 -4.29 4.92 15.10
C PRO A 16 -4.40 4.77 16.62
N TRP A 17 -4.83 5.84 17.31
CA TRP A 17 -5.11 5.87 18.75
C TRP A 17 -6.51 5.38 19.14
N ALA A 18 -7.38 5.04 18.18
CA ALA A 18 -8.64 4.35 18.44
C ALA A 18 -8.43 2.84 18.71
N VAL A 19 -7.23 2.32 18.42
CA VAL A 19 -6.84 0.95 18.76
C VAL A 19 -6.30 0.92 20.19
N PRO A 20 -6.73 -0.04 21.05
CA PRO A 20 -6.17 -0.21 22.38
C PRO A 20 -4.63 -0.36 22.34
N ASP A 21 -3.92 0.43 23.15
CA ASP A 21 -2.45 0.48 23.22
C ASP A 21 -1.81 -0.91 23.40
N PHE A 22 -2.47 -1.82 24.13
CA PHE A 22 -1.98 -3.17 24.34
C PHE A 22 -1.94 -3.99 23.05
N LEU A 23 -2.91 -3.83 22.14
CA LEU A 23 -2.94 -4.52 20.85
C LEU A 23 -1.90 -3.96 19.89
N VAL A 24 -1.73 -2.63 19.89
CA VAL A 24 -0.64 -1.98 19.13
C VAL A 24 0.70 -2.52 19.61
N SER A 25 0.94 -2.53 20.92
CA SER A 25 2.17 -3.04 21.51
C SER A 25 2.40 -4.51 21.16
N PHE A 26 1.36 -5.33 21.19
CA PHE A 26 1.41 -6.75 20.83
C PHE A 26 1.92 -6.99 19.40
N PHE A 27 1.44 -6.22 18.42
CA PHE A 27 1.91 -6.34 17.04
C PHE A 27 3.24 -5.64 16.80
N ARG A 28 3.58 -4.57 17.53
CA ARG A 28 4.90 -3.92 17.45
C ARG A 28 6.07 -4.83 17.85
N GLU A 29 5.82 -5.86 18.67
CA GLU A 29 6.82 -6.92 18.94
C GLU A 29 7.30 -7.62 17.65
N ILE A 30 6.47 -7.67 16.60
CA ILE A 30 6.86 -8.18 15.28
C ILE A 30 7.94 -7.29 14.67
N ASP A 31 7.73 -5.97 14.67
CA ASP A 31 8.69 -5.01 14.11
C ASP A 31 10.03 -5.08 14.86
N GLU A 32 9.99 -5.15 16.18
CA GLU A 32 11.20 -5.26 17.01
C GLU A 32 11.96 -6.56 16.73
N SER A 33 11.24 -7.69 16.64
CA SER A 33 11.85 -8.97 16.29
C SER A 33 12.45 -8.96 14.89
N LEU A 34 11.70 -8.44 13.91
CA LEU A 34 12.17 -8.36 12.52
C LEU A 34 13.35 -7.41 12.37
N ARG A 35 13.44 -6.37 13.20
CA ARG A 35 14.54 -5.42 13.16
C ARG A 35 15.81 -5.94 13.82
N TYR A 36 15.68 -6.53 15.01
CA TYR A 36 16.82 -6.78 15.90
C TYR A 36 17.17 -8.26 16.11
N LYS A 37 16.33 -9.21 15.68
CA LYS A 37 16.53 -10.65 15.98
C LYS A 37 16.60 -11.54 14.74
N THR A 38 15.67 -11.41 13.80
CA THR A 38 15.52 -12.31 12.64
C THR A 38 14.87 -11.58 11.48
N ARG A 39 15.04 -12.03 10.24
CA ARG A 39 14.34 -11.48 9.06
C ARG A 39 13.34 -12.45 8.44
N PHE A 40 13.31 -13.68 8.94
CA PHE A 40 12.63 -14.81 8.28
C PHE A 40 11.53 -15.43 9.14
N SER A 41 11.40 -14.98 10.39
CA SER A 41 10.40 -15.47 11.33
C SER A 41 9.89 -14.34 12.22
N ILE A 42 8.69 -14.54 12.75
CA ILE A 42 8.06 -13.65 13.72
C ILE A 42 7.87 -14.40 15.04
N PRO A 43 7.68 -13.72 16.19
CA PRO A 43 7.54 -14.42 17.45
C PRO A 43 6.31 -15.33 17.47
N THR A 44 6.44 -16.49 18.12
CA THR A 44 5.43 -17.57 18.10
C THR A 44 4.05 -17.11 18.54
N LYS A 45 3.99 -16.20 19.53
CA LYS A 45 2.75 -15.67 20.11
C LYS A 45 1.90 -14.91 19.07
N GLN A 46 2.53 -14.22 18.13
CA GLN A 46 1.86 -13.46 17.06
C GLN A 46 1.67 -14.29 15.78
N ASN A 47 2.46 -15.35 15.61
CA ASN A 47 2.53 -16.11 14.36
C ASN A 47 1.17 -16.66 13.93
N GLU A 48 0.40 -17.22 14.86
CA GLU A 48 -0.94 -17.75 14.55
C GLU A 48 -1.87 -16.65 14.02
N HIS A 49 -1.88 -15.47 14.64
CA HIS A 49 -2.71 -14.35 14.21
C HIS A 49 -2.35 -13.84 12.81
N ILE A 50 -1.05 -13.76 12.49
CA ILE A 50 -0.58 -13.37 11.17
C ILE A 50 -0.93 -14.42 10.11
N VAL A 51 -0.73 -15.70 10.40
CA VAL A 51 -1.11 -16.80 9.49
C VAL A 51 -2.62 -16.79 9.24
N GLN A 52 -3.43 -16.62 10.29
CA GLN A 52 -4.88 -16.50 10.16
C GLN A 52 -5.28 -15.26 9.35
N TYR A 53 -4.61 -14.12 9.54
CA TYR A 53 -4.81 -12.91 8.73
C TYR A 53 -4.54 -13.20 7.26
N ILE A 54 -3.38 -13.76 6.92
CA ILE A 54 -3.00 -14.07 5.54
C ILE A 54 -4.01 -15.02 4.89
N ASN A 55 -4.33 -16.12 5.56
CA ASN A 55 -5.25 -17.13 5.03
C ASN A 55 -6.65 -16.55 4.81
N ARG A 56 -7.13 -15.69 5.73
CA ARG A 56 -8.41 -15.00 5.59
C ARG A 56 -8.40 -14.01 4.44
N ARG A 57 -7.34 -13.20 4.30
CA ARG A 57 -7.20 -12.26 3.18
C ARG A 57 -7.14 -12.96 1.83
N ILE A 58 -6.53 -14.14 1.77
CA ILE A 58 -6.59 -14.97 0.56
C ILE A 58 -8.01 -15.51 0.35
N ALA A 59 -8.67 -16.02 1.39
CA ALA A 59 -10.01 -16.61 1.26
C ALA A 59 -11.08 -15.58 0.82
N THR A 60 -11.00 -14.33 1.25
CA THR A 60 -12.04 -13.30 1.02
C THR A 60 -11.62 -12.20 0.04
N GLY A 61 -10.32 -11.93 -0.04
CA GLY A 61 -9.75 -10.81 -0.80
C GLY A 61 -9.06 -11.22 -2.09
N LEU A 62 -8.88 -12.52 -2.36
CA LEU A 62 -8.28 -12.98 -3.61
C LEU A 62 -9.25 -12.78 -4.77
N GLY A 63 -8.81 -12.01 -5.76
CA GLY A 63 -9.49 -11.85 -7.04
C GLY A 63 -8.54 -12.09 -8.21
N THR A 64 -9.08 -12.05 -9.41
CA THR A 64 -8.31 -12.12 -10.65
C THR A 64 -8.33 -10.77 -11.35
N ILE A 65 -7.16 -10.37 -11.88
CA ILE A 65 -7.03 -9.27 -12.81
C ILE A 65 -6.77 -9.88 -14.18
N PRO A 66 -7.64 -9.68 -15.18
CA PRO A 66 -7.49 -10.31 -16.48
C PRO A 66 -6.26 -9.77 -17.22
N ALA A 67 -5.79 -10.54 -18.20
CA ALA A 67 -4.84 -10.06 -19.17
C ALA A 67 -5.38 -8.81 -19.89
N GLY A 68 -4.54 -7.82 -20.10
CA GLY A 68 -4.90 -6.59 -20.76
C GLY A 68 -5.49 -5.49 -19.89
N LYS A 69 -5.62 -5.69 -18.57
CA LYS A 69 -5.97 -4.63 -17.63
C LYS A 69 -4.94 -3.50 -17.70
N ILE A 70 -5.44 -2.27 -17.64
CA ILE A 70 -4.62 -1.05 -17.70
C ILE A 70 -4.31 -0.53 -16.30
N PHE A 71 -3.07 -0.12 -16.12
CA PHE A 71 -2.56 0.59 -14.94
C PHE A 71 -1.64 1.74 -15.34
N TYR A 72 -1.20 2.51 -14.35
CA TYR A 72 -0.33 3.66 -14.54
C TYR A 72 0.83 3.66 -13.55
N ARG A 73 1.97 4.21 -13.97
CA ARG A 73 3.11 4.50 -13.11
C ARG A 73 3.76 5.80 -13.55
N ALA A 74 4.11 6.67 -12.60
CA ALA A 74 4.74 7.95 -12.89
C ALA A 74 6.22 7.97 -12.49
N ARG A 75 7.00 8.83 -13.14
CA ARG A 75 8.41 9.12 -12.82
C ARG A 75 8.68 10.61 -12.97
N ILE A 76 9.23 11.23 -11.93
CA ILE A 76 9.73 12.62 -11.99
C ILE A 76 10.96 12.67 -12.89
N HIS A 77 11.03 13.69 -13.76
CA HIS A 77 12.21 13.94 -14.56
C HIS A 77 13.36 14.40 -13.67
N GLU A 78 14.53 13.78 -13.84
CA GLU A 78 15.77 14.25 -13.21
C GLU A 78 16.13 15.66 -13.71
N PHE A 79 16.93 16.39 -12.91
CA PHE A 79 17.36 17.74 -13.27
C PHE A 79 18.02 17.75 -14.67
N GLY A 80 17.56 18.66 -15.53
CA GLY A 80 18.07 18.80 -16.90
C GLY A 80 17.51 17.78 -17.91
N LYS A 81 16.72 16.78 -17.50
CA LYS A 81 16.04 15.87 -18.44
C LYS A 81 14.91 16.61 -19.15
N LYS A 82 15.03 16.76 -20.47
CA LYS A 82 14.03 17.42 -21.34
C LYS A 82 13.06 16.44 -21.98
N ASP A 83 13.54 15.26 -22.32
CA ASP A 83 12.74 14.23 -22.98
C ASP A 83 11.99 13.33 -22.00
N LEU A 84 10.88 12.75 -22.45
CA LEU A 84 10.17 11.72 -21.69
C LEU A 84 11.07 10.51 -21.42
N TYR A 85 10.81 9.83 -20.31
CA TYR A 85 11.32 8.48 -20.12
C TYR A 85 10.75 7.57 -21.21
N LYS A 86 11.62 6.73 -21.79
CA LYS A 86 11.23 5.70 -22.75
C LYS A 86 10.42 4.61 -22.03
N ARG A 87 9.60 3.87 -22.76
CA ARG A 87 8.80 2.75 -22.22
C ARG A 87 9.64 1.77 -21.37
N LYS A 88 10.86 1.44 -21.82
CA LYS A 88 11.80 0.56 -21.10
C LYS A 88 12.34 1.13 -19.79
N GLU A 89 12.24 2.44 -19.59
CA GLU A 89 12.71 3.13 -18.38
C GLU A 89 11.57 3.31 -17.36
N MET A 90 10.32 3.04 -17.74
CA MET A 90 9.16 3.20 -16.86
C MET A 90 8.97 2.06 -15.86
N GLY A 91 9.53 0.88 -16.13
CA GLY A 91 9.36 -0.34 -15.32
C GLY A 91 9.96 -0.24 -13.91
N ALA A 92 9.98 -1.35 -13.17
CA ALA A 92 10.67 -1.42 -11.89
C ALA A 92 12.19 -1.19 -12.07
N PRO A 93 12.91 -0.74 -11.02
CA PRO A 93 14.37 -0.76 -11.04
C PRO A 93 14.88 -2.16 -11.41
N PRO A 94 16.02 -2.28 -12.10
CA PRO A 94 16.66 -3.60 -12.31
C PRO A 94 16.94 -4.30 -10.97
N ASN A 95 17.03 -5.63 -11.00
CA ASN A 95 17.38 -6.43 -9.82
C ASN A 95 18.68 -5.91 -9.17
N GLY A 96 18.69 -5.84 -7.84
CA GLY A 96 19.80 -5.29 -7.05
C GLY A 96 19.85 -3.76 -6.98
N LYS A 97 18.97 -3.03 -7.67
CA LYS A 97 18.88 -1.55 -7.62
C LYS A 97 17.61 -1.02 -6.97
N ALA A 98 16.68 -1.90 -6.59
CA ALA A 98 15.49 -1.48 -5.85
C ALA A 98 15.87 -1.12 -4.41
N GLY A 99 15.49 0.07 -3.97
CA GLY A 99 15.53 0.42 -2.55
C GLY A 99 14.46 -0.32 -1.75
N SER A 100 14.56 -0.24 -0.43
CA SER A 100 13.54 -0.77 0.49
C SER A 100 12.21 -0.01 0.30
N GLY A 101 11.15 -0.74 -0.06
CA GLY A 101 9.80 -0.19 -0.21
C GLY A 101 8.80 -0.86 0.74
N ARG A 102 7.54 -0.42 0.72
CA ARG A 102 6.52 -0.95 1.63
C ARG A 102 6.32 -2.46 1.51
N MET A 103 6.35 -2.98 0.29
CA MET A 103 6.13 -4.41 0.01
C MET A 103 7.41 -5.16 -0.35
N ASN A 104 8.42 -4.47 -0.87
CA ASN A 104 9.63 -5.12 -1.40
C ASN A 104 10.84 -4.88 -0.48
N PRO A 105 11.61 -5.93 -0.16
CA PRO A 105 12.93 -5.78 0.44
C PRO A 105 13.88 -5.03 -0.47
N GLU A 106 14.91 -4.42 0.12
CA GLU A 106 16.02 -3.85 -0.63
C GLU A 106 16.69 -4.91 -1.52
N GLY A 107 17.03 -4.53 -2.76
CA GLY A 107 17.60 -5.42 -3.76
C GLY A 107 16.58 -6.26 -4.55
N ILE A 108 15.34 -6.41 -4.05
CA ILE A 108 14.27 -7.15 -4.74
C ILE A 108 13.30 -6.16 -5.38
N SER A 109 13.15 -6.23 -6.70
CA SER A 109 12.29 -5.33 -7.45
C SER A 109 10.86 -5.84 -7.52
N TYR A 110 9.90 -5.03 -7.08
CA TYR A 110 8.47 -5.19 -7.38
C TYR A 110 7.97 -4.04 -8.27
N LEU A 111 6.93 -4.32 -9.05
CA LEU A 111 6.33 -3.35 -9.95
C LEU A 111 5.11 -2.70 -9.27
N TYR A 112 5.31 -1.47 -8.80
CA TYR A 112 4.25 -0.62 -8.25
C TYR A 112 3.50 0.09 -9.38
N LEU A 113 2.18 -0.05 -9.35
CA LEU A 113 1.23 0.46 -10.33
C LEU A 113 0.05 1.11 -9.60
N ALA A 114 -0.65 2.02 -10.28
CA ALA A 114 -1.87 2.64 -9.78
C ALA A 114 -3.02 2.50 -10.79
N ASN A 115 -4.25 2.56 -10.28
CA ASN A 115 -5.46 2.45 -11.10
C ASN A 115 -5.69 3.62 -12.06
N SER A 116 -5.12 4.80 -11.77
CA SER A 116 -5.26 6.01 -12.59
C SER A 116 -3.94 6.78 -12.70
N SER A 117 -3.83 7.64 -13.72
CA SER A 117 -2.70 8.56 -13.87
C SER A 117 -2.58 9.52 -12.69
N ASN A 118 -3.71 10.01 -12.17
CA ASN A 118 -3.73 10.96 -11.06
C ASN A 118 -3.22 10.29 -9.77
N THR A 119 -3.64 9.05 -9.50
CA THR A 119 -3.11 8.26 -8.37
C THR A 119 -1.60 8.04 -8.53
N ALA A 120 -1.13 7.64 -9.72
CA ALA A 120 0.29 7.43 -9.98
C ALA A 120 1.13 8.70 -9.78
N ILE A 121 0.62 9.86 -10.18
CA ILE A 121 1.26 11.16 -9.97
C ILE A 121 1.28 11.52 -8.48
N ALA A 122 0.17 11.31 -7.76
CA ALA A 122 0.09 11.60 -6.33
C ALA A 122 1.12 10.77 -5.53
N GLU A 123 1.27 9.48 -5.83
CA GLU A 123 2.21 8.56 -5.16
C GLU A 123 3.68 8.99 -5.21
N ILE A 124 4.11 9.63 -6.30
CA ILE A 124 5.49 10.14 -6.42
C ILE A 124 5.70 11.52 -5.79
N ARG A 125 4.64 12.13 -5.22
CA ARG A 125 4.66 13.39 -4.44
C ARG A 125 5.49 14.51 -5.11
N PRO A 126 5.18 14.89 -6.36
CA PRO A 126 5.96 15.87 -7.08
C PRO A 126 5.75 17.28 -6.51
N TRP A 127 6.68 18.20 -6.76
CA TRP A 127 6.54 19.62 -6.43
C TRP A 127 5.88 20.40 -7.58
N LYS A 128 5.36 21.60 -7.29
CA LYS A 128 4.78 22.49 -8.30
C LYS A 128 5.84 22.83 -9.35
N GLY A 129 5.48 22.69 -10.62
CA GLY A 129 6.38 22.89 -11.77
C GLY A 129 7.26 21.68 -12.10
N ALA A 130 7.20 20.59 -11.32
CA ALA A 130 7.88 19.36 -11.71
C ALA A 130 7.33 18.84 -13.04
N THR A 131 8.22 18.39 -13.92
CA THR A 131 7.84 17.65 -15.12
C THR A 131 8.02 16.16 -14.89
N LEU A 132 7.12 15.37 -15.45
CA LEU A 132 7.07 13.93 -15.19
C LEU A 132 6.58 13.15 -16.42
N SER A 133 6.98 11.89 -16.47
CA SER A 133 6.47 10.91 -17.41
C SER A 133 5.47 9.99 -16.72
N VAL A 134 4.30 9.77 -17.32
CA VAL A 134 3.33 8.76 -16.89
C VAL A 134 3.30 7.64 -17.92
N GLY A 135 3.65 6.44 -17.49
CA GLY A 135 3.61 5.23 -18.27
C GLY A 135 2.26 4.54 -18.11
N LYS A 136 1.64 4.17 -19.24
CA LYS A 136 0.48 3.28 -19.30
C LYS A 136 0.96 1.85 -19.36
N PHE A 137 0.56 1.02 -18.41
CA PHE A 137 0.93 -0.39 -18.29
C PHE A 137 -0.24 -1.28 -18.65
N LYS A 138 0.05 -2.44 -19.25
CA LYS A 138 -0.92 -3.47 -19.61
C LYS A 138 -0.47 -4.81 -19.04
N THR A 139 -1.34 -5.49 -18.29
CA THR A 139 -1.06 -6.84 -17.77
C THR A 139 -0.91 -7.84 -18.92
N GLN A 140 0.05 -8.74 -18.81
CA GLN A 140 0.37 -9.72 -19.87
C GLN A 140 -0.40 -11.03 -19.75
N LYS A 141 -0.87 -11.34 -18.54
CA LYS A 141 -1.57 -12.58 -18.18
C LYS A 141 -2.66 -12.27 -17.15
N GLU A 142 -3.50 -13.25 -16.87
CA GLU A 142 -4.36 -13.21 -15.69
C GLU A 142 -3.49 -13.26 -14.43
N LEU A 143 -3.79 -12.41 -13.44
CA LEU A 143 -3.02 -12.27 -12.21
C LEU A 143 -3.92 -12.49 -11.00
N ARG A 144 -3.44 -13.30 -10.05
CA ARG A 144 -4.05 -13.54 -8.75
C ARG A 144 -3.65 -12.44 -7.78
N ILE A 145 -4.57 -11.53 -7.46
CA ILE A 145 -4.30 -10.35 -6.64
C ILE A 145 -5.08 -10.43 -5.34
N VAL A 146 -4.40 -10.29 -4.21
CA VAL A 146 -5.06 -10.12 -2.91
C VAL A 146 -5.35 -8.65 -2.68
N SER A 147 -6.62 -8.31 -2.48
CA SER A 147 -7.02 -6.94 -2.12
C SER A 147 -7.03 -6.76 -0.60
N LEU A 148 -6.26 -5.77 -0.12
CA LEU A 148 -6.25 -5.31 1.26
C LEU A 148 -7.30 -4.22 1.54
N SER A 149 -8.06 -3.83 0.51
CA SER A 149 -9.08 -2.78 0.57
C SER A 149 -10.41 -3.26 1.15
N LYS A 150 -10.71 -4.57 1.05
CA LYS A 150 -11.99 -5.12 1.52
C LYS A 150 -12.00 -5.15 3.05
N SER A 151 -12.82 -4.31 3.67
CA SER A 151 -13.23 -4.51 5.05
C SER A 151 -14.00 -5.83 5.16
N ILE A 152 -13.85 -6.52 6.28
CA ILE A 152 -14.71 -7.66 6.58
C ILE A 152 -16.03 -7.04 7.04
N GLU A 153 -17.14 -7.36 6.38
CA GLU A 153 -18.46 -6.98 6.88
C GLU A 153 -18.75 -7.80 8.15
N ILE A 154 -19.01 -7.11 9.27
CA ILE A 154 -19.50 -7.74 10.48
C ILE A 154 -21.00 -7.93 10.31
N THR A 155 -21.42 -9.13 9.92
CA THR A 155 -22.84 -9.46 9.75
C THR A 155 -23.56 -9.71 11.06
N ASP A 156 -22.83 -10.12 12.11
CA ASP A 156 -23.34 -10.32 13.46
C ASP A 156 -22.29 -9.84 14.49
N PRO A 157 -22.50 -8.67 15.14
CA PRO A 157 -21.59 -8.14 16.15
C PRO A 157 -21.46 -9.03 17.40
N THR A 158 -22.42 -9.93 17.64
CA THR A 158 -22.41 -10.86 18.78
C THR A 158 -21.53 -12.08 18.53
N ASP A 159 -21.14 -12.34 17.28
CA ASP A 159 -20.09 -13.31 16.95
C ASP A 159 -18.71 -12.76 17.33
N THR A 160 -18.36 -12.97 18.60
CA THR A 160 -17.08 -12.56 19.19
C THR A 160 -15.86 -13.04 18.41
N LYS A 161 -15.93 -14.19 17.71
CA LYS A 161 -14.80 -14.69 16.91
C LYS A 161 -14.62 -13.87 15.64
N THR A 162 -15.71 -13.54 14.95
CA THR A 162 -15.68 -12.71 13.74
C THR A 162 -15.28 -11.27 14.07
N THR A 163 -15.83 -10.71 15.15
CA THR A 163 -15.45 -9.39 15.65
C THR A 163 -13.96 -9.32 16.02
N THR A 164 -13.41 -10.32 16.71
CA THR A 164 -11.97 -10.35 17.05
C THR A 164 -11.09 -10.38 15.81
N LYS A 165 -11.46 -11.17 14.79
CA LYS A 165 -10.72 -11.23 13.51
C LYS A 165 -10.75 -9.89 12.79
N PHE A 166 -11.90 -9.23 12.74
CA PHE A 166 -12.04 -7.90 12.15
C PHE A 166 -11.12 -6.89 12.84
N VAL A 167 -11.11 -6.87 14.18
CA VAL A 167 -10.25 -5.96 14.95
C VAL A 167 -8.77 -6.19 14.60
N ILE A 168 -8.31 -7.44 14.60
CA ILE A 168 -6.93 -7.78 14.22
C ILE A 168 -6.61 -7.31 12.79
N ASP A 169 -7.51 -7.55 11.84
CA ASP A 169 -7.33 -7.15 10.44
C ASP A 169 -7.18 -5.65 10.27
N SER A 170 -8.02 -4.88 10.96
CA SER A 170 -7.99 -3.41 10.94
C SER A 170 -6.70 -2.89 11.55
N ILE A 171 -6.22 -3.49 12.64
CA ILE A 171 -4.96 -3.12 13.28
C ILE A 171 -3.77 -3.39 12.37
N LEU A 172 -3.70 -4.57 11.77
CA LEU A 172 -2.62 -4.94 10.85
C LEU A 172 -2.63 -4.07 9.59
N HIS A 173 -3.82 -3.76 9.05
CA HIS A 173 -3.97 -2.84 7.93
C HIS A 173 -3.38 -1.46 8.27
N ALA A 174 -3.81 -0.91 9.40
CA ALA A 174 -3.36 0.39 9.86
C ALA A 174 -1.86 0.45 10.13
N LEU A 175 -1.33 -0.49 10.92
CA LEU A 175 0.07 -0.48 11.34
C LEU A 175 1.03 -0.66 10.18
N TYR A 176 0.71 -1.54 9.22
CA TYR A 176 1.67 -1.99 8.22
C TYR A 176 1.40 -1.47 6.80
N PHE A 177 0.18 -1.04 6.50
CA PHE A 177 -0.22 -0.68 5.13
C PHE A 177 -0.74 0.75 4.97
N SER A 178 -1.27 1.38 6.02
CA SER A 178 -1.83 2.75 5.93
C SER A 178 -0.86 3.85 6.37
N ILE A 179 0.03 3.58 7.31
CA ILE A 179 0.95 4.60 7.84
C ILE A 179 2.18 4.70 6.92
N PRO A 180 2.49 5.88 6.35
CA PRO A 180 3.72 6.07 5.63
C PRO A 180 4.90 5.99 6.60
N ALA A 181 5.97 5.30 6.19
CA ALA A 181 7.21 5.29 6.96
C ALA A 181 7.78 6.70 7.12
N HIS A 182 8.36 6.96 8.28
CA HIS A 182 9.25 8.10 8.43
C HIS A 182 10.50 7.86 7.56
N GLY A 183 10.93 8.86 6.79
CA GLY A 183 12.02 8.70 5.81
C GLY A 183 13.37 8.27 6.41
N GLU A 184 13.57 8.51 7.71
CA GLU A 184 14.78 8.09 8.42
C GLU A 184 14.73 6.64 8.93
N ASP A 185 13.54 6.04 9.03
CA ASP A 185 13.39 4.68 9.50
C ASP A 185 13.46 3.67 8.34
N LYS A 186 14.69 3.24 8.02
CA LYS A 186 14.99 2.28 6.96
C LYS A 186 14.36 0.89 7.14
N PHE A 187 13.85 0.59 8.33
CA PHE A 187 13.33 -0.72 8.73
C PHE A 187 11.84 -0.68 9.07
N SER A 188 11.18 0.45 8.86
CA SER A 188 9.74 0.66 9.08
C SER A 188 8.85 -0.30 8.27
N TYR A 189 9.35 -0.85 7.16
CA TYR A 189 8.58 -1.70 6.26
C TYR A 189 8.80 -3.20 6.48
N LEU A 190 9.54 -3.63 7.50
CA LEU A 190 9.88 -5.04 7.63
C LEU A 190 8.66 -5.94 7.85
N ALA A 191 7.70 -5.51 8.68
CA ALA A 191 6.49 -6.29 8.90
C ALA A 191 5.61 -6.38 7.63
N SER A 192 5.43 -5.28 6.89
CA SER A 192 4.69 -5.29 5.63
C SER A 192 5.41 -6.10 4.54
N GLN A 193 6.73 -6.01 4.45
CA GLN A 193 7.55 -6.85 3.56
C GLN A 193 7.42 -8.34 3.92
N TYR A 194 7.49 -8.68 5.21
CA TYR A 194 7.30 -10.06 5.68
C TYR A 194 5.92 -10.59 5.26
N ILE A 195 4.86 -9.82 5.49
CA ILE A 195 3.50 -10.19 5.08
C ILE A 195 3.40 -10.31 3.55
N ALA A 196 4.04 -9.42 2.78
CA ALA A 196 4.06 -9.49 1.33
C ALA A 196 4.72 -10.78 0.82
N GLU A 197 5.87 -11.17 1.40
CA GLU A 197 6.51 -12.45 1.09
C GLU A 197 5.62 -13.65 1.43
N GLN A 198 4.86 -13.57 2.53
CA GLN A 198 3.92 -14.63 2.89
C GLN A 198 2.78 -14.80 1.88
N PHE A 199 2.29 -13.69 1.28
CA PHE A 199 1.34 -13.79 0.16
C PHE A 199 1.98 -14.40 -1.08
N LYS A 200 3.18 -13.94 -1.45
CA LYS A 200 3.94 -14.46 -2.59
C LYS A 200 4.18 -15.97 -2.51
N GLN A 201 4.55 -16.48 -1.33
CA GLN A 201 4.73 -17.91 -1.06
C GLN A 201 3.46 -18.75 -1.23
N ARG A 202 2.27 -18.12 -1.24
CA ARG A 202 0.96 -18.76 -1.42
C ARG A 202 0.42 -18.61 -2.85
N ASN A 203 1.30 -18.44 -3.84
CA ASN A 203 0.98 -18.32 -5.26
C ASN A 203 0.04 -17.13 -5.58
N VAL A 204 0.23 -16.02 -4.87
CA VAL A 204 -0.38 -14.72 -5.18
C VAL A 204 0.60 -13.94 -6.07
N ASP A 205 0.12 -13.33 -7.15
CA ASP A 205 0.96 -12.56 -8.09
C ASP A 205 1.21 -11.12 -7.63
N GLY A 206 0.36 -10.60 -6.74
CA GLY A 206 0.47 -9.25 -6.24
C GLY A 206 -0.57 -8.85 -5.20
N ILE A 207 -0.44 -7.62 -4.71
CA ILE A 207 -1.28 -7.05 -3.67
C ILE A 207 -1.89 -5.75 -4.18
N GLU A 208 -3.19 -5.58 -3.99
CA GLU A 208 -3.89 -4.31 -4.18
C GLU A 208 -4.20 -3.67 -2.82
N TYR A 209 -4.02 -2.36 -2.70
CA TYR A 209 -4.35 -1.60 -1.50
C TYR A 209 -4.81 -0.17 -1.84
N PRO A 210 -5.60 0.48 -0.97
CA PRO A 210 -6.03 1.86 -1.19
C PRO A 210 -4.85 2.83 -1.21
N SER A 211 -4.94 3.86 -2.05
CA SER A 211 -3.98 4.97 -2.02
C SER A 211 -4.25 5.86 -0.81
N VAL A 212 -3.19 6.20 -0.07
CA VAL A 212 -3.28 7.15 1.04
C VAL A 212 -3.32 8.59 0.52
N LEU A 213 -2.95 8.82 -0.74
CA LEU A 213 -2.80 10.15 -1.35
C LEU A 213 -3.93 10.49 -2.33
N ASN A 214 -4.82 9.54 -2.61
CA ASN A 214 -5.99 9.70 -3.45
C ASN A 214 -7.07 8.74 -2.97
N GLU A 215 -8.15 9.26 -2.38
CA GLU A 215 -9.22 8.47 -1.74
C GLU A 215 -9.91 7.50 -2.71
N GLU A 216 -10.06 7.89 -3.98
CA GLU A 216 -10.64 7.05 -5.05
C GLU A 216 -9.56 6.16 -5.74
N GLY A 217 -8.30 6.32 -5.34
CA GLY A 217 -7.16 5.66 -5.93
C GLY A 217 -6.85 4.31 -5.28
N THR A 218 -6.41 3.35 -6.09
CA THR A 218 -5.80 2.11 -5.60
C THR A 218 -4.42 1.91 -6.21
N ASN A 219 -3.55 1.30 -5.41
CA ASN A 219 -2.24 0.84 -5.81
C ASN A 219 -2.25 -0.67 -5.96
N THR A 220 -1.47 -1.17 -6.91
CA THR A 220 -1.23 -2.59 -7.13
C THR A 220 0.26 -2.83 -7.22
N VAL A 221 0.76 -3.77 -6.42
CA VAL A 221 2.15 -4.22 -6.45
C VAL A 221 2.19 -5.61 -7.04
N LEU A 222 2.91 -5.77 -8.14
CA LEU A 222 3.17 -7.07 -8.75
C LEU A 222 4.54 -7.58 -8.31
N PHE A 223 4.59 -8.83 -7.85
CA PHE A 223 5.84 -9.45 -7.39
C PHE A 223 6.76 -9.83 -8.54
N ASP A 224 6.18 -10.12 -9.71
CA ASP A 224 6.90 -10.33 -10.96
C ASP A 224 6.82 -9.04 -11.80
N ILE A 225 7.97 -8.43 -12.07
CA ILE A 225 8.06 -7.14 -12.77
C ILE A 225 7.68 -7.24 -14.24
N ASP A 226 7.69 -8.44 -14.82
CA ASP A 226 7.36 -8.67 -16.22
C ASP A 226 5.86 -8.95 -16.41
N SER A 227 5.11 -9.15 -15.32
CA SER A 227 3.66 -9.39 -15.39
C SER A 227 2.84 -8.25 -15.99
N ALA A 228 3.41 -7.05 -16.11
CA ALA A 228 2.81 -5.93 -16.85
C ALA A 228 3.87 -5.11 -17.60
N ILE A 229 3.57 -4.71 -18.84
CA ILE A 229 4.49 -3.96 -19.70
C ILE A 229 4.00 -2.55 -19.97
N CYS A 230 4.95 -1.61 -20.07
CA CYS A 230 4.65 -0.23 -20.48
C CYS A 230 4.34 -0.18 -21.98
N ILE A 231 3.13 0.23 -22.34
CA ILE A 231 2.66 0.32 -23.73
C ILE A 231 2.69 1.74 -24.29
N ASN A 232 2.64 2.77 -23.43
CA ASN A 232 2.69 4.18 -23.84
C ASN A 232 3.28 5.05 -22.72
N VAL A 233 3.84 6.21 -23.07
CA VAL A 233 4.30 7.23 -22.12
C VAL A 233 3.79 8.60 -22.54
N THR A 234 3.24 9.35 -21.57
CA THR A 234 2.78 10.73 -21.75
C THR A 234 3.51 11.67 -20.79
N GLY A 235 3.80 12.89 -21.25
CA GLY A 235 4.39 13.94 -20.41
C GLY A 235 3.34 14.74 -19.66
N HIS A 236 3.69 15.17 -18.44
CA HIS A 236 2.85 16.04 -17.60
C HIS A 236 3.71 17.08 -16.89
N ALA A 237 3.11 18.21 -16.54
CA ALA A 237 3.68 19.22 -15.67
C ALA A 237 2.72 19.49 -14.51
N VAL A 238 3.26 19.60 -13.29
CA VAL A 238 2.43 19.81 -12.10
C VAL A 238 2.08 21.28 -11.95
N GLU A 239 0.83 21.64 -12.22
CA GLU A 239 0.39 23.04 -12.19
C GLU A 239 -0.03 23.51 -10.79
N LYS A 240 -0.68 22.64 -10.01
CA LYS A 240 -1.23 22.97 -8.69
C LYS A 240 -1.08 21.81 -7.71
N ILE A 241 -0.80 22.13 -6.45
CA ILE A 241 -0.84 21.21 -5.32
C ILE A 241 -1.70 21.86 -4.24
N SER A 242 -2.60 21.09 -3.64
CA SER A 242 -3.44 21.52 -2.52
C SER A 242 -3.00 20.77 -1.26
N TYR A 243 -2.83 21.49 -0.15
CA TYR A 243 -2.53 20.91 1.14
C TYR A 243 -3.67 21.19 2.10
N SER A 244 -4.02 20.19 2.91
CA SER A 244 -4.94 20.33 4.04
C SER A 244 -4.24 19.86 5.31
N SER A 245 -4.46 20.53 6.43
CA SER A 245 -3.83 20.21 7.71
C SER A 245 -4.77 20.50 8.86
N ARG A 246 -4.62 19.75 9.95
CA ARG A 246 -5.26 20.04 11.24
C ARG A 246 -4.20 20.34 12.29
N ARG A 247 -4.56 21.13 13.31
CA ARG A 247 -3.69 21.34 14.47
C ARG A 247 -3.50 19.99 15.18
N TRP A 248 -2.25 19.54 15.30
CA TRP A 248 -1.91 18.35 16.08
C TRP A 248 -1.56 18.76 17.51
N ASN A 249 -2.28 18.23 18.49
CA ASN A 249 -1.97 18.40 19.90
C ASN A 249 -1.28 17.12 20.39
N PRO A 250 0.04 17.14 20.65
CA PRO A 250 0.73 15.96 21.10
C PRO A 250 0.17 15.50 22.46
N PRO A 251 0.06 14.18 22.71
CA PRO A 251 -0.40 13.66 23.98
C PRO A 251 0.51 14.19 25.10
N LYS A 252 -0.11 14.70 26.18
CA LYS A 252 0.63 15.06 27.39
C LYS A 252 1.25 13.77 27.93
N LYS A 253 2.58 13.71 28.07
CA LYS A 253 3.26 12.62 28.76
C LYS A 253 2.64 12.51 30.16
N LYS A 254 2.04 11.36 30.47
CA LYS A 254 1.66 10.99 31.84
C LYS A 254 2.92 10.61 32.60
#